data_AF-S4XPG9-F1
#
_entry.id   AF-S4XPG9-F1
#
_cell.length_a   1.000
_cell.length_b   1.000
_cell.length_c   1.000
_cell.angle_alpha   90.00
_cell.angle_beta   90.00
_cell.angle_gamma   90.00
#
_symmetry.space_group_name_H-M   'P 1'
#
loop_
_entity.id
_entity.type
_entity.pdbx_description
1 polymer ?
#
loop_
_entity_poly.entity_id
_entity_poly.type
_entity_poly.pdbx_seq_one_letter_code
_entity_poly.pdbx_strand_id
1 'polypeptide(L)'
;MRAGAPLAMALSLAGCARGAAGPPPELATARAAVVQAQDNPLSPLAVAELKQAEQALAIAEREARERPRSAAARDAAYVARRRAQCSLLASLVRANQSALARARQTWKTWETAEELRARGASGAPEPAARDLPPALPDDVDLEPDVDRARARPQQPAR
;
A
#
# COMPACT_ATOMS: atom_id res chain seq x y z
N MET A 1 -12.37 81.07 -2.01
CA MET A 1 -12.37 79.85 -1.17
C MET A 1 -11.82 78.72 -2.04
N ARG A 2 -10.68 78.13 -1.64
CA ARG A 2 -10.02 77.04 -2.36
C ARG A 2 -10.56 75.72 -1.83
N ALA A 3 -11.11 74.86 -2.68
CA ALA A 3 -11.37 73.46 -2.36
C ALA A 3 -10.61 72.61 -3.38
N GLY A 4 -9.58 71.93 -2.89
CA GLY A 4 -8.67 71.13 -3.69
C GLY A 4 -9.33 69.86 -4.21
N ALA A 5 -9.04 69.53 -5.47
CA ALA A 5 -9.38 68.25 -6.06
C ALA A 5 -8.48 67.15 -5.46
N PRO A 6 -9.02 66.04 -4.91
CA PRO A 6 -8.19 64.93 -4.51
C PRO A 6 -7.76 64.12 -5.72
N LEU A 7 -6.44 64.08 -5.84
CA LEU A 7 -5.57 63.17 -6.57
C LEU A 7 -6.19 61.80 -6.89
N ALA A 8 -6.06 61.41 -8.15
CA ALA A 8 -6.22 60.05 -8.64
C ALA A 8 -5.37 59.06 -7.83
N MET A 9 -6.01 57.99 -7.33
CA MET A 9 -5.32 56.82 -6.81
C MET A 9 -5.77 55.61 -7.62
N ALA A 10 -5.09 55.41 -8.76
CA ALA A 10 -5.13 54.18 -9.51
C ALA A 10 -4.43 53.09 -8.68
N LEU A 11 -5.19 52.32 -7.90
CA LEU A 11 -4.69 51.07 -7.31
C LEU A 11 -4.68 49.98 -8.39
N SER A 12 -3.55 49.88 -9.07
CA SER A 12 -3.13 48.73 -9.85
C SER A 12 -2.94 47.51 -8.94
N LEU A 13 -4.03 46.78 -8.65
CA LEU A 13 -4.01 45.49 -7.94
C LEU A 13 -4.32 44.29 -8.85
N ALA A 14 -4.11 44.43 -10.16
CA ALA A 14 -4.07 43.29 -11.08
C ALA A 14 -2.65 42.68 -11.10
N GLY A 15 -2.25 42.09 -9.96
CA GLY A 15 -1.00 41.33 -9.79
C GLY A 15 -1.23 39.98 -9.16
N CYS A 16 -2.42 39.38 -9.33
CA CYS A 16 -2.74 38.06 -8.84
C CYS A 16 -1.99 36.98 -9.65
N ALA A 17 -1.25 36.13 -8.94
CA ALA A 17 -0.81 34.79 -9.34
C ALA A 17 0.15 34.67 -10.53
N ARG A 18 1.40 35.13 -10.38
CA ARG A 18 2.51 34.72 -11.26
C ARG A 18 3.61 34.04 -10.43
N GLY A 19 3.59 32.71 -10.38
CA GLY A 19 4.83 31.95 -10.18
C GLY A 19 4.95 30.96 -9.02
N ALA A 20 3.93 30.71 -8.20
CA ALA A 20 3.95 29.52 -7.34
C ALA A 20 3.64 28.29 -8.22
N ALA A 21 4.65 27.80 -8.94
CA ALA A 21 4.55 26.53 -9.63
C ALA A 21 4.19 25.46 -8.59
N GLY A 22 2.94 24.98 -8.62
CA GLY A 22 2.47 23.94 -7.71
C GLY A 22 3.39 22.72 -7.75
N PRO A 23 3.39 21.90 -6.68
CA PRO A 23 4.23 20.72 -6.62
C PRO A 23 4.00 19.83 -7.86
N PRO A 24 5.04 19.18 -8.38
CA PRO A 24 4.89 18.32 -9.54
C PRO A 24 3.84 17.23 -9.24
N PRO A 25 2.99 16.86 -10.21
CA PRO A 25 1.89 15.91 -9.98
C PRO A 25 2.39 14.55 -9.48
N GLU A 26 3.61 14.17 -9.84
CA GLU A 26 4.27 12.96 -9.35
C GLU A 26 4.50 13.01 -7.83
N LEU A 27 4.90 14.16 -7.28
CA LEU A 27 5.11 14.32 -5.84
C LEU A 27 3.77 14.28 -5.08
N ALA A 28 2.72 14.90 -5.62
CA ALA A 28 1.38 14.80 -5.04
C ALA A 28 0.90 13.34 -4.98
N THR A 29 1.12 12.58 -6.05
CA THR A 29 0.78 11.15 -6.12
C THR A 29 1.62 10.34 -5.13
N ALA A 30 2.91 10.64 -4.98
CA ALA A 30 3.79 9.96 -4.03
C ALA A 30 3.36 10.20 -2.58
N ARG A 31 3.00 11.45 -2.22
CA ARG A 31 2.46 11.80 -0.89
C ARG A 31 1.20 11.00 -0.59
N ALA A 32 0.24 11.01 -1.52
CA ALA A 32 -1.00 10.25 -1.35
C ALA A 32 -0.74 8.76 -1.15
N ALA A 33 0.21 8.17 -1.90
CA ALA A 33 0.56 6.76 -1.76
C ALA A 33 1.20 6.43 -0.40
N VAL A 34 2.07 7.29 0.14
CA VAL A 34 2.64 7.10 1.49
C VAL A 34 1.57 7.22 2.56
N VAL A 35 0.69 8.22 2.49
CA VAL A 35 -0.44 8.36 3.42
C VAL A 35 -1.33 7.13 3.37
N GLN A 36 -1.68 6.64 2.18
CA GLN A 36 -2.44 5.41 2.02
C GLN A 36 -1.74 4.20 2.67
N ALA A 37 -0.41 4.11 2.58
CA ALA A 37 0.37 3.05 3.21
C ALA A 37 0.41 3.17 4.75
N GLN A 38 0.48 4.40 5.27
CA GLN A 38 0.43 4.68 6.72
C GLN A 38 -0.95 4.33 7.30
N ASP A 39 -2.02 4.77 6.65
CA ASP A 39 -3.41 4.59 7.09
C ASP A 39 -3.93 3.16 6.89
N ASN A 40 -3.16 2.29 6.24
CA ASN A 40 -3.54 0.90 6.06
C ASN A 40 -3.56 0.18 7.42
N PRO A 41 -4.65 -0.55 7.77
CA PRO A 41 -4.75 -1.25 9.06
C PRO A 41 -3.69 -2.35 9.25
N LEU A 42 -3.07 -2.83 8.18
CA LEU A 42 -1.99 -3.82 8.20
C LEU A 42 -0.60 -3.17 8.14
N SER A 43 -0.48 -1.84 8.15
CA SER A 43 0.81 -1.13 8.14
C SER A 43 1.77 -1.55 9.26
N PRO A 44 1.30 -1.91 10.49
CA PRO A 44 2.21 -2.41 11.54
C PRO A 44 2.93 -3.71 11.17
N LEU A 45 2.44 -4.47 10.18
CA LEU A 45 3.10 -5.69 9.72
C LEU A 45 4.31 -5.41 8.82
N ALA A 46 4.42 -4.23 8.20
CA ALA A 46 5.49 -3.88 7.25
C ALA A 46 6.15 -2.51 7.56
N VAL A 47 6.47 -2.28 8.84
CA VAL A 47 7.06 -1.02 9.33
C VAL A 47 8.39 -0.67 8.63
N ALA A 48 9.21 -1.67 8.31
CA ALA A 48 10.51 -1.43 7.66
C ALA A 48 10.32 -0.88 6.23
N GLU A 49 9.42 -1.49 5.46
CA GLU A 49 9.06 -1.08 4.11
C GLU A 49 8.38 0.29 4.11
N LEU A 50 7.53 0.57 5.11
CA LEU A 50 6.90 1.87 5.27
C LEU A 50 7.93 2.98 5.53
N LYS A 51 8.88 2.74 6.44
CA LYS A 51 9.99 3.69 6.70
C LYS A 51 10.82 3.97 5.46
N GLN A 52 11.06 2.96 4.62
CA GLN A 52 11.76 3.17 3.34
C GLN A 52 10.96 4.06 2.38
N ALA A 53 9.63 3.94 2.37
CA ALA A 53 8.76 4.81 1.57
C ALA A 53 8.79 6.25 2.07
N GLU A 54 8.74 6.47 3.38
CA GLU A 54 8.85 7.79 4.02
C GLU A 54 10.20 8.45 3.72
N GLN A 55 11.29 7.70 3.85
CA GLN A 55 12.63 8.18 3.52
C GLN A 55 12.74 8.59 2.03
N ALA A 56 12.20 7.77 1.12
CA ALA A 56 12.18 8.08 -0.30
C ALA A 56 11.32 9.32 -0.59
N LEU A 57 10.18 9.49 0.09
CA LEU A 57 9.36 10.69 -0.03
C LEU A 57 10.10 11.94 0.46
N ALA A 58 10.81 11.87 1.58
CA ALA A 58 11.62 12.99 2.08
C ALA A 58 12.69 13.42 1.07
N ILE A 59 13.31 12.46 0.37
CA ILE A 59 14.24 12.75 -0.73
C ILE A 59 13.50 13.44 -1.89
N ALA A 60 12.36 12.92 -2.32
CA ALA A 60 11.56 13.50 -3.40
C ALA A 60 11.12 14.94 -3.10
N GLU A 61 10.73 15.21 -1.86
CA GLU A 61 10.37 16.56 -1.42
C GLU A 61 11.56 17.51 -1.40
N ARG A 62 12.75 17.04 -1.01
CA ARG A 62 13.97 17.84 -1.08
C ARG A 62 14.32 18.19 -2.53
N GLU A 63 14.35 17.21 -3.43
CA GLU A 63 14.63 17.43 -4.85
C GLU A 63 13.62 18.38 -5.49
N ALA A 64 12.33 18.27 -5.15
CA ALA A 64 11.30 19.16 -5.65
C ALA A 64 11.42 20.60 -5.14
N ARG A 65 11.92 20.81 -3.91
CA ARG A 65 12.22 22.14 -3.36
C ARG A 65 13.44 22.78 -4.02
N GLU A 66 14.52 22.00 -4.19
CA GLU A 66 15.78 22.50 -4.74
C GLU A 66 15.73 22.71 -6.25
N ARG A 67 15.11 21.76 -6.98
CA ARG A 67 15.05 21.74 -8.44
C ARG A 67 13.65 21.37 -8.91
N PRO A 68 12.68 22.30 -8.81
CA PRO A 68 11.32 22.07 -9.25
C PRO A 68 11.28 21.63 -10.71
N ARG A 69 10.47 20.60 -11.02
CA ARG A 69 10.28 20.04 -12.38
C ARG A 69 11.50 19.34 -12.99
N SER A 70 12.59 19.13 -12.25
CA SER A 70 13.72 18.33 -12.72
C SER A 70 13.34 16.86 -12.94
N ALA A 71 14.08 16.16 -13.80
CA ALA A 71 13.94 14.71 -13.94
C ALA A 71 14.22 13.99 -12.61
N ALA A 72 15.26 14.42 -11.88
CA ALA A 72 15.60 13.87 -10.57
C ALA A 72 14.44 13.96 -9.56
N ALA A 73 13.72 15.09 -9.50
CA ALA A 73 12.56 15.23 -8.62
C ALA A 73 11.41 14.28 -9.01
N ARG A 74 11.19 14.06 -10.32
CA ARG A 74 10.18 13.12 -10.82
C ARG A 74 10.55 11.68 -10.51
N ASP A 75 11.82 11.32 -10.73
CA ASP A 75 12.33 9.97 -10.45
C ASP A 75 12.30 9.65 -8.96
N ALA A 76 12.70 10.60 -8.11
CA ALA A 76 12.61 10.45 -6.66
C ALA A 76 11.15 10.27 -6.20
N ALA A 77 10.20 11.06 -6.75
CA ALA A 77 8.78 10.89 -6.47
C ALA A 77 8.24 9.53 -6.94
N TYR A 78 8.68 9.05 -8.11
CA TYR A 78 8.34 7.72 -8.61
C TYR A 78 8.84 6.62 -7.64
N VAL A 79 10.09 6.70 -7.19
CA VAL A 79 10.66 5.74 -6.23
C VAL A 79 9.87 5.74 -4.91
N ALA A 80 9.53 6.91 -4.38
CA ALA A 80 8.72 7.03 -3.17
C ALA A 80 7.36 6.35 -3.33
N ARG A 81 6.67 6.60 -4.46
CA ARG A 81 5.39 5.95 -4.78
C ARG A 81 5.54 4.41 -4.85
N ARG A 82 6.57 3.90 -5.51
CA ARG A 82 6.80 2.45 -5.63
C ARG A 82 7.12 1.81 -4.29
N ARG A 83 7.90 2.46 -3.43
CA ARG A 83 8.19 1.98 -2.07
C ARG A 83 6.91 1.92 -1.22
N ALA A 84 6.04 2.91 -1.31
CA ALA A 84 4.74 2.89 -0.62
C ALA A 84 3.87 1.71 -1.07
N GLN A 85 3.83 1.43 -2.38
CA GLN A 85 3.14 0.26 -2.93
C GLN A 85 3.73 -1.06 -2.45
N CYS A 86 5.07 -1.16 -2.38
CA CYS A 86 5.73 -2.35 -1.82
C CYS A 86 5.40 -2.55 -0.33
N SER A 87 5.30 -1.48 0.46
CA SER A 87 4.90 -1.56 1.86
C SER A 87 3.49 -2.13 2.01
N LEU A 88 2.52 -1.64 1.23
CA LEU A 88 1.16 -2.17 1.21
C LEU A 88 1.12 -3.68 0.87
N LEU A 89 1.87 -4.08 -0.16
CA LEU A 89 1.95 -5.49 -0.56
C LEU A 89 2.60 -6.35 0.52
N ALA A 90 3.70 -5.88 1.12
CA ALA A 90 4.39 -6.58 2.20
C ALA A 90 3.47 -6.78 3.41
N SER A 91 2.69 -5.77 3.78
CA SER A 91 1.67 -5.88 4.84
C SER A 91 0.65 -6.98 4.56
N LEU A 92 0.12 -7.04 3.34
CA LEU A 92 -0.84 -8.08 2.93
C LEU A 92 -0.21 -9.48 2.95
N VAL A 93 1.00 -9.63 2.43
CA VAL A 93 1.72 -10.90 2.40
C VAL A 93 1.95 -11.42 3.82
N ARG A 94 2.41 -10.56 4.75
CA ARG A 94 2.65 -10.94 6.14
C ARG A 94 1.35 -11.27 6.90
N ALA A 95 0.26 -10.57 6.60
CA ALA A 95 -1.05 -10.88 7.15
C ALA A 95 -1.51 -12.28 6.72
N ASN A 96 -1.39 -12.58 5.42
CA ASN A 96 -1.75 -13.89 4.86
C ASN A 96 -0.87 -15.02 5.41
N GLN A 97 0.44 -14.81 5.50
CA GLN A 97 1.35 -15.78 6.12
C GLN A 97 0.96 -16.07 7.58
N SER A 98 0.62 -15.03 8.33
CA SER A 98 0.17 -15.17 9.72
C SER A 98 -1.17 -15.92 9.82
N ALA A 99 -2.10 -15.67 8.90
CA ALA A 99 -3.36 -16.39 8.83
C ALA A 99 -3.16 -17.87 8.48
N LEU A 100 -2.32 -18.17 7.50
CA LEU A 100 -1.96 -19.54 7.12
C LEU A 100 -1.27 -20.29 8.26
N ALA A 101 -0.37 -19.63 8.99
CA ALA A 101 0.29 -20.21 10.14
C ALA A 101 -0.71 -20.58 11.26
N ARG A 102 -1.66 -19.70 11.54
CA ARG A 102 -2.76 -19.98 12.51
C ARG A 102 -3.61 -21.15 12.04
N ALA A 103 -4.05 -21.16 10.79
CA ALA A 103 -4.88 -22.24 10.24
C ALA A 103 -4.18 -23.60 10.34
N ARG A 104 -2.87 -23.67 10.03
CA ARG A 104 -2.06 -24.89 10.18
C ARG A 104 -1.94 -25.33 11.63
N GLN A 105 -1.78 -24.41 12.57
CA GLN A 105 -1.70 -24.74 13.99
C GLN A 105 -3.04 -25.29 14.49
N THR A 106 -4.14 -24.63 14.13
CA THR A 106 -5.50 -25.11 14.43
C THR A 106 -5.69 -26.51 13.88
N TRP A 107 -5.35 -26.76 12.61
CA TRP A 107 -5.44 -28.10 11.99
C TRP A 107 -4.72 -29.18 12.80
N LYS A 108 -3.45 -28.94 13.19
CA LYS A 108 -2.69 -29.89 14.00
C LYS A 108 -3.33 -30.13 15.36
N THR A 109 -3.84 -29.09 16.01
CA THR A 109 -4.53 -29.27 17.30
C THR A 109 -5.80 -30.10 17.17
N TRP A 110 -6.54 -29.95 16.07
CA TRP A 110 -7.72 -30.78 15.77
C TRP A 110 -7.35 -32.24 15.61
N GLU A 111 -6.35 -32.54 14.78
CA GLU A 111 -5.86 -33.91 14.55
C GLU A 111 -5.41 -34.57 15.86
N THR A 112 -4.62 -33.86 16.68
CA THR A 112 -4.19 -34.39 17.99
C THR A 112 -5.35 -34.61 18.96
N ALA A 113 -6.37 -33.73 18.95
CA ALA A 113 -7.54 -33.90 19.80
C ALA A 113 -8.38 -35.10 19.36
N GLU A 114 -8.50 -35.34 18.05
CA GLU A 114 -9.18 -36.51 17.49
C GLU A 114 -8.44 -37.81 17.84
N GLU A 115 -7.11 -37.84 17.71
CA GLU A 115 -6.30 -38.99 18.13
C GLU A 115 -6.46 -39.29 19.64
N LEU A 116 -6.46 -38.25 20.49
CA LEU A 116 -6.66 -38.41 21.93
C LEU A 116 -8.07 -38.95 22.26
N ARG A 117 -9.10 -38.49 21.54
CA ARG A 117 -10.46 -39.03 21.66
C ARG A 117 -10.53 -40.48 21.20
N ALA A 118 -9.92 -40.82 20.07
CA ALA A 118 -9.86 -42.19 19.55
C ALA A 118 -9.17 -43.15 20.53
N ARG A 119 -8.19 -42.65 21.31
CA ARG A 119 -7.53 -43.39 22.39
C ARG A 119 -8.33 -43.46 23.69
N GLY A 120 -9.55 -42.94 23.74
CA GLY A 120 -10.43 -43.00 24.91
C GLY A 120 -10.08 -42.01 26.02
N ALA A 121 -9.27 -40.98 25.75
CA ALA A 121 -8.96 -39.96 26.74
C ALA A 121 -10.17 -39.01 26.92
N SER A 122 -10.99 -39.29 27.95
CA SER A 122 -12.23 -38.57 28.32
C SER A 122 -12.07 -37.08 28.71
N GLY A 123 -10.89 -36.47 28.52
CA GLY A 123 -10.57 -35.11 28.95
C GLY A 123 -10.04 -34.18 27.86
N ALA A 124 -10.16 -34.55 26.58
CA ALA A 124 -9.69 -33.69 25.50
C ALA A 124 -10.50 -32.38 25.47
N PRO A 125 -9.85 -31.20 25.40
CA PRO A 125 -10.55 -29.92 25.35
C PRO A 125 -11.49 -29.91 24.14
N GLU A 126 -12.75 -29.54 24.36
CA GLU A 126 -13.70 -29.32 23.28
C GLU A 126 -13.25 -28.08 22.50
N PRO A 127 -12.85 -28.21 21.23
CA PRO A 127 -12.46 -27.06 20.43
C PRO A 127 -13.70 -26.20 20.22
N ALA A 128 -13.59 -24.91 20.52
CA ALA A 128 -14.71 -23.99 20.42
C ALA A 128 -15.28 -24.00 18.99
N ALA A 129 -16.61 -24.08 18.86
CA ALA A 129 -17.29 -24.18 17.56
C ALA A 129 -17.01 -23.00 16.58
N ARG A 130 -16.41 -21.90 17.06
CA ARG A 130 -15.90 -20.79 16.23
C ARG A 130 -14.54 -21.05 15.58
N ASP A 131 -13.82 -22.08 16.03
CA ASP A 131 -12.47 -22.48 15.58
C ASP A 131 -12.49 -23.74 14.71
N LEU A 132 -13.69 -24.20 14.31
CA LEU A 132 -13.83 -25.19 13.25
C LEU A 132 -13.13 -24.63 12.01
N PRO A 133 -12.15 -25.34 11.43
CA PRO A 133 -11.55 -24.90 10.19
C PRO A 133 -12.70 -24.71 9.18
N PRO A 134 -12.73 -23.62 8.39
CA PRO A 134 -13.61 -23.61 7.24
C PRO A 134 -13.31 -24.90 6.47
N ALA A 135 -14.36 -25.67 6.13
CA ALA A 135 -14.20 -26.83 5.28
C ALA A 135 -13.34 -26.37 4.11
N LEU A 136 -12.11 -26.88 4.02
CA LEU A 136 -11.29 -26.64 2.86
C LEU A 136 -12.15 -27.19 1.72
N PRO A 137 -12.46 -26.37 0.68
CA PRO A 137 -13.14 -26.93 -0.47
C PRO A 137 -12.32 -28.12 -0.93
N ASP A 138 -12.92 -29.31 -0.95
CA ASP A 138 -12.25 -30.58 -1.23
C ASP A 138 -11.55 -30.54 -2.61
N ASP A 139 -11.93 -29.59 -3.47
CA ASP A 139 -11.51 -29.51 -4.86
C ASP A 139 -11.10 -28.07 -5.29
N VAL A 140 -10.16 -27.42 -4.60
CA VAL A 140 -9.38 -26.38 -5.30
C VAL A 140 -8.24 -27.09 -6.01
N ASP A 141 -8.53 -27.57 -7.22
CA ASP A 141 -7.52 -27.93 -8.22
C ASP A 141 -6.64 -26.70 -8.50
N LEU A 142 -5.67 -26.48 -7.61
CA LEU A 142 -4.50 -25.64 -7.85
C LEU A 142 -3.50 -26.46 -8.66
N GLU A 143 -3.95 -27.13 -9.73
CA GLU A 143 -3.04 -27.42 -10.83
C GLU A 143 -2.54 -26.05 -11.29
N PRO A 144 -1.24 -25.74 -11.14
CA PRO A 144 -0.71 -24.50 -11.66
C PRO A 144 -0.96 -24.56 -13.18
N ASP A 145 -1.81 -23.66 -13.69
CA ASP A 145 -2.07 -23.50 -15.12
C ASP A 145 -0.82 -22.89 -15.80
N VAL A 146 0.31 -23.61 -15.74
CA VAL A 146 1.60 -23.26 -16.34
C VAL A 146 1.48 -23.33 -17.86
N ASP A 147 0.53 -24.12 -18.37
CA ASP A 147 0.34 -24.34 -19.80
C ASP A 147 -0.46 -23.21 -20.47
N ARG A 148 -1.43 -22.57 -19.80
CA ARG A 148 -2.14 -21.41 -20.39
C ARG A 148 -1.24 -20.18 -20.59
N ALA A 149 -0.11 -20.08 -19.87
CA ALA A 149 0.87 -19.01 -20.08
C ALA A 149 1.72 -19.20 -21.36
N ARG A 150 1.88 -20.42 -21.86
CA ARG A 150 2.67 -20.72 -23.07
C ARG A 150 1.89 -20.63 -24.38
N ALA A 151 0.56 -20.60 -24.31
CA ALA A 151 -0.30 -20.71 -25.49
C ALA A 151 -0.82 -19.38 -26.08
N ARG A 152 -0.30 -18.21 -25.68
CA ARG A 152 -0.69 -16.95 -26.36
C ARG A 152 0.19 -16.73 -27.61
N PRO A 153 -0.33 -16.92 -28.84
CA PRO A 153 0.39 -16.51 -30.03
C PRO A 153 0.59 -14.99 -30.00
N GLN A 154 1.83 -14.55 -30.23
CA GLN A 154 2.14 -13.16 -30.45
C GLN A 154 1.37 -12.70 -31.70
N GLN A 155 0.35 -11.87 -31.54
CA GLN A 155 -0.26 -11.18 -32.66
C GLN A 155 0.78 -10.20 -33.24
N PRO A 156 1.13 -10.30 -34.53
CA PRO A 156 2.01 -9.33 -35.15
C PRO A 156 1.29 -7.98 -35.22
N ALA A 157 2.00 -6.92 -34.82
CA ALA A 157 1.53 -5.55 -34.94
C ALA A 157 1.24 -5.21 -36.41
N ARG A 158 0.07 -4.63 -36.66
CA ARG A 158 -0.28 -3.98 -37.93
C ARG A 158 0.03 -2.50 -37.86
#